data_AF-A0AAP8GED7-F1
#
_entry.id   AF-A0AAP8GED7-F1
#
_cell.length_a   1.000
_cell.length_b   1.000
_cell.length_c   1.000
_cell.angle_alpha   90.00
_cell.angle_beta   90.00
_cell.angle_gamma   90.00
#
_symmetry.space_group_name_H-M   'P 1'
#
loop_
_entity.id
_entity.type
_entity.pdbx_description
1 polymer ?
#
loop_
_entity_poly.entity_id
_entity_poly.type
_entity_poly.pdbx_seq_one_letter_code
_entity_poly.pdbx_strand_id
1 'polypeptide(L)' 'MIESPDKGDLIQKTGGLRKIRMATGNQGKSGSARVIYFLATAEVIYLVMAYPKSTKDSLTDAEKAALKTLTQQLKDEV' A
#
# COMPACT_ATOMS: atom_id res chain seq x y z
N MET A 1 -5.26 11.16 0.50
CA MET A 1 -5.27 9.81 -0.10
C MET A 1 -6.41 9.68 -1.10
N ILE A 2 -7.63 10.10 -0.76
CA ILE A 2 -8.81 10.03 -1.65
C ILE A 2 -8.71 11.03 -2.83
N GLU A 3 -8.20 12.25 -2.61
CA GLU A 3 -8.11 13.26 -3.68
C GLU A 3 -7.01 13.01 -4.74
N SER A 4 -6.07 12.08 -4.47
CA SER A 4 -4.99 11.76 -5.42
C SER A 4 -4.44 10.37 -5.13
N PRO A 5 -5.21 9.31 -5.44
CA PRO A 5 -4.83 7.93 -5.12
C PRO A 5 -3.70 7.39 -6.02
N ASP A 6 -3.32 8.12 -7.05
CA ASP A 6 -2.16 7.88 -7.92
C ASP A 6 -0.82 8.35 -7.31
N LYS A 7 -0.84 9.20 -6.27
CA LYS A 7 0.37 9.77 -5.64
C LYS A 7 1.19 8.79 -4.79
N GLY A 8 0.69 7.58 -4.54
CA GLY A 8 1.46 6.56 -3.84
C GLY A 8 2.57 5.98 -4.71
N ASP A 9 3.73 5.72 -4.11
CA ASP A 9 4.90 5.12 -4.76
C ASP A 9 4.55 3.70 -5.25
N LEU A 10 4.67 3.43 -6.55
CA LEU A 10 4.43 2.10 -7.10
C LEU A 10 5.48 1.10 -6.57
N ILE A 11 5.01 0.00 -6.00
CA ILE A 11 5.87 -1.09 -5.54
C ILE A 11 6.06 -2.06 -6.70
N GLN A 12 7.27 -2.07 -7.27
CA GLN A 12 7.61 -2.96 -8.37
C GLN A 12 7.40 -4.44 -7.99
N LYS A 13 7.06 -5.26 -9.00
CA LYS A 13 6.83 -6.72 -8.88
C LYS A 13 5.63 -7.14 -8.02
N THR A 14 4.75 -6.21 -7.63
CA THR A 14 3.53 -6.52 -6.83
C THR A 14 2.23 -6.51 -7.65
N GLY A 15 2.30 -6.28 -8.96
CA GLY A 15 1.10 -6.26 -9.82
C GLY A 15 0.28 -4.97 -9.76
N GLY A 16 0.72 -3.94 -9.02
CA GLY A 16 0.07 -2.63 -9.02
C GLY A 16 -0.08 -1.98 -7.64
N LEU A 17 0.47 -2.57 -6.57
CA LEU A 17 0.38 -1.97 -5.24
C LEU A 17 1.16 -0.66 -5.16
N ARG A 18 0.59 0.28 -4.42
CA ARG A 18 1.17 1.58 -4.12
C ARG A 18 1.39 1.74 -2.64
N LYS A 19 2.42 2.51 -2.29
CA LYS A 19 2.78 2.83 -0.90
C LYS A 19 2.65 4.32 -0.66
N ILE A 20 1.98 4.69 0.42
CA ILE A 20 1.94 6.06 0.91
C ILE A 20 2.43 6.13 2.34
N ARG A 21 3.16 7.22 2.66
CA ARG A 21 3.56 7.55 4.03
C ARG A 21 2.45 8.40 4.63
N MET A 22 1.88 7.96 5.74
CA MET A 22 0.85 8.68 6.46
C MET A 22 1.33 9.06 7.84
N ALA A 23 1.05 10.29 8.25
CA ALA A 23 1.14 10.68 9.65
C ALA A 23 -0.06 10.08 10.40
N THR A 24 0.21 9.29 11.43
CA THR A 24 -0.80 8.84 12.39
C THR A 24 -0.88 9.92 13.46
N GLY A 25 -1.97 10.69 13.48
CA GLY A 25 -2.12 11.87 14.34
C GLY A 25 -1.87 11.60 15.84
N ASN A 26 -1.49 12.68 16.55
CA ASN A 26 -1.22 12.80 17.99
C ASN A 26 0.08 12.21 18.56
N GLN A 27 1.00 11.67 17.76
CA GLN A 27 2.24 11.04 18.25
C GLN A 27 3.51 11.68 17.68
N GLY A 28 3.82 12.93 18.05
CA GLY A 28 5.14 13.58 17.86
C GLY A 28 5.85 13.30 16.51
N LYS A 29 7.20 13.26 16.52
CA LYS A 29 8.02 12.94 15.32
C LYS A 29 8.00 11.45 14.93
N SER A 30 7.28 10.59 15.65
CA SER A 30 7.39 9.11 15.58
C SER A 30 6.15 8.40 15.02
N GLY A 31 4.99 9.05 14.96
CA GLY A 31 3.75 8.47 14.44
C GLY A 31 3.65 8.52 12.92
N SER A 32 4.51 7.79 12.20
CA SER A 32 4.35 7.63 10.75
C SER A 32 4.06 6.16 10.41
N ALA A 33 2.99 5.91 9.66
CA ALA A 33 2.64 4.61 9.12
C ALA A 33 2.94 4.54 7.62
N ARG A 34 3.30 3.35 7.15
CA ARG A 34 3.32 3.00 5.73
C ARG A 34 2.03 2.27 5.43
N VAL A 35 1.25 2.82 4.50
CA VAL A 35 0.01 2.21 4.01
C VAL A 35 0.28 1.71 2.60
N ILE A 36 -0.02 0.44 2.36
CA ILE A 36 0.03 -0.20 1.06
C ILE A 36 -1.40 -0.45 0.60
N TYR A 37 -1.69 -0.02 -0.61
CA TYR A 37 -3.03 -0.10 -1.19
C TYR A 37 -2.96 -0.47 -2.67
N PHE A 38 -4.08 -1.00 -3.17
CA PHE A 38 -4.31 -1.24 -4.59
C PHE A 38 -5.39 -0.28 -5.09
N LEU A 39 -5.12 0.42 -6.19
CA LEU A 39 -6.10 1.23 -6.89
C LEU A 39 -6.68 0.38 -8.02
N ALA A 40 -7.85 -0.22 -7.79
CA ALA A 40 -8.49 -1.10 -8.77
C ALA A 40 -9.16 -0.30 -9.89
N THR A 41 -9.86 0.77 -9.51
CA THR A 41 -10.43 1.78 -10.43
C THR A 41 -10.18 3.17 -9.86
N ALA A 42 -10.60 4.24 -10.55
CA ALA A 42 -10.49 5.60 -10.03
C ALA A 42 -11.25 5.81 -8.70
N GLU A 43 -12.25 4.96 -8.42
CA GLU A 43 -13.16 5.09 -7.28
C GLU A 43 -12.96 3.97 -6.23
N VAL A 44 -12.33 2.86 -6.61
CA VAL A 44 -12.15 1.68 -5.74
C VAL A 44 -10.70 1.54 -5.30
N ILE A 45 -10.49 1.67 -3.99
CA ILE A 45 -9.19 1.50 -3.32
C ILE A 45 -9.27 0.36 -2.32
N TYR A 46 -8.44 -0.66 -2.48
CA TYR A 46 -8.25 -1.71 -1.49
C TYR A 46 -7.06 -1.39 -0.59
N LEU A 47 -7.32 -1.26 0.71
CA LEU A 47 -6.26 -1.16 1.71
C LEU A 47 -5.75 -2.56 2.03
N VAL A 48 -4.53 -2.87 1.59
CA VAL A 48 -3.94 -4.21 1.74
C VAL A 48 -3.17 -4.33 3.04
N MET A 49 -2.45 -3.29 3.43
CA MET A 49 -1.63 -3.32 4.64
C MET A 49 -1.41 -1.91 5.20
N ALA A 50 -1.37 -1.80 6.53
CA ALA A 50 -0.88 -0.62 7.22
C ALA A 50 0.03 -1.05 8.35
N TYR A 51 1.23 -0.45 8.45
CA TYR A 51 2.18 -0.79 9.51
C TYR A 51 3.02 0.44 9.91
N PRO A 52 3.43 0.54 11.19
CA PRO A 52 4.34 1.59 11.64
C PRO A 52 5.67 1.59 10.89
N LYS A 53 6.30 2.78 10.78
CA LYS A 53 7.64 2.91 10.15
C LYS A 53 8.68 1.96 10.78
N SER A 54 8.60 1.72 12.09
CA SER A 54 9.56 0.87 12.82
C SER A 54 9.47 -0.61 12.48
N THR A 55 8.37 -1.08 11.87
CA THR A 55 8.13 -2.51 11.70
C THR A 55 8.95 -3.11 10.55
N LYS A 56 8.93 -2.47 9.37
CA LYS A 56 9.65 -2.97 8.18
C LYS A 56 10.06 -1.81 7.27
N ASP A 57 11.30 -1.82 6.78
CA ASP A 57 11.76 -0.81 5.83
C ASP A 57 11.45 -1.16 4.36
N SER A 58 11.52 -2.44 4.01
CA SER A 58 11.25 -2.94 2.66
C SER A 58 10.46 -4.25 2.69
N LEU A 59 9.80 -4.56 1.56
CA LEU A 59 9.20 -5.87 1.32
C LEU A 59 10.26 -6.78 0.71
N THR A 60 10.34 -8.00 1.22
CA THR A 60 11.12 -9.10 0.63
C THR A 60 10.52 -9.53 -0.71
N ASP A 61 11.29 -10.23 -1.53
CA ASP A 61 10.79 -10.68 -2.84
C ASP A 61 9.71 -11.76 -2.71
N ALA A 62 9.76 -12.59 -1.67
CA ALA A 62 8.70 -13.55 -1.36
C ALA A 62 7.38 -12.85 -1.00
N GLU A 63 7.43 -11.78 -0.19
CA GLU A 63 6.24 -10.99 0.15
C GLU A 63 5.68 -10.28 -1.09
N LYS A 64 6.53 -9.74 -1.97
CA LYS A 64 6.08 -9.14 -3.22
C LYS A 64 5.38 -10.15 -4.12
N ALA A 65 5.89 -11.38 -4.17
CA ALA A 65 5.26 -12.46 -4.94
C ALA A 65 3.87 -12.81 -4.40
N ALA A 66 3.74 -12.98 -3.08
CA ALA A 66 2.45 -13.23 -2.44
C ALA A 66 1.46 -12.08 -2.67
N LEU A 67 1.92 -10.83 -2.52
CA LEU A 67 1.14 -9.63 -2.77
C LEU A 67 0.72 -9.48 -4.24
N LYS A 68 1.53 -9.96 -5.18
CA LYS A 68 1.18 -9.99 -6.61
C LYS A 68 0.01 -10.92 -6.87
N THR A 69 0.01 -12.11 -6.26
CA THR A 69 -1.11 -13.05 -6.37
C THR A 69 -2.39 -12.44 -5.81
N LEU A 70 -2.33 -11.83 -4.63
CA LEU A 70 -3.48 -11.13 -4.04
C LEU A 70 -3.98 -9.99 -4.94
N THR A 71 -3.07 -9.18 -5.49
CA THR A 71 -3.45 -8.07 -6.38
C THR A 71 -4.12 -8.55 -7.66
N GLN A 72 -3.75 -9.73 -8.17
CA GLN A 72 -4.43 -10.31 -9.31
C GLN A 72 -5.87 -10.70 -8.97
N GLN A 73 -6.09 -11.33 -7.82
CA GLN A 73 -7.44 -11.69 -7.37
C GLN A 73 -8.32 -10.45 -7.19
N LEU A 74 -7.78 -9.39 -6.59
CA LEU A 74 -8.50 -8.12 -6.40
C LEU A 74 -8.85 -7.43 -7.73
N LYS A 75 -8.11 -7.68 -8.81
CA LYS A 75 -8.45 -7.16 -10.14
C LYS A 75 -9.60 -7.90 -10.77
N ASP A 76 -9.74 -9.18 -10.49
CA ASP A 76 -10.78 -10.02 -11.09
C ASP A 76 -12.16 -9.75 -10.44
N GLU A 77 -12.20 -9.06 -9.29
CA GLU A 77 -13.42 -8.70 -8.56
C GLU A 77 -14.08 -7.38 -9.02
N VAL A 78 -13.40 -6.55 -9.81
CA VAL A 78 -13.86 -5.21 -10.23
C VAL A 78 -13.86 -5.07 -11.74
#